data_AF-A0A507F5G2-F1
#
_entry.id   AF-A0A507F5G2-F1
#
_cell.length_a   1.000
_cell.length_b   1.000
_cell.length_c   1.000
_cell.angle_alpha   90.00
_cell.angle_beta   90.00
_cell.angle_gamma   90.00
#
_symmetry.space_group_name_H-M   'P 1'
#
loop_
_entity.id
_entity.type
_entity.pdbx_description
1 polymer ?
#
loop_
_entity_poly.entity_id
_entity_poly.type
_entity_poly.pdbx_seq_one_letter_code
_entity_poly.pdbx_strand_id
1 'polypeptide(L)'
;MTSNLANVEEYFRVNMEKKLFIKVPEQEDHDLTPATKLLEKRREMLEVENGLNQQKEEFAMKIESLAQRREELARKETQLKESLMKFDKFLKENDAKRTRAIKKSHEERKTREQKEVEILSLRDNMGKLSSKKDRQLKNVDTNLAYQRYLESVLENVEEFGEVKDIIGRFDTLAATNAELLDRAREAQDKTEKDRMAFLHSTEVR
;
A
#
# COMPACT_ATOMS: atom_id res chain seq x y z
N MET A 1 -89.58 4.80 76.70
CA MET A 1 -88.94 4.22 77.91
C MET A 1 -87.98 3.10 77.53
N THR A 2 -87.03 3.36 76.63
CA THR A 2 -86.13 2.34 76.05
C THR A 2 -84.65 2.65 76.25
N SER A 3 -84.32 3.74 76.97
CA SER A 3 -82.95 4.19 77.22
C SER A 3 -82.27 3.55 78.44
N ASN A 4 -83.02 2.87 79.33
CA ASN A 4 -82.46 2.23 80.53
C ASN A 4 -82.08 0.75 80.35
N LEU A 5 -82.56 0.08 79.30
CA LEU A 5 -82.21 -1.33 79.01
C LEU A 5 -80.84 -1.46 78.33
N ALA A 6 -80.48 -0.52 77.46
CA ALA A 6 -79.16 -0.49 76.80
C ALA A 6 -78.01 -0.32 77.81
N ASN A 7 -78.22 0.45 78.88
CA ASN A 7 -77.20 0.71 79.90
C ASN A 7 -76.87 -0.53 80.74
N VAL A 8 -77.87 -1.39 81.01
CA VAL A 8 -77.65 -2.63 81.79
C VAL A 8 -76.96 -3.70 80.93
N GLU A 9 -77.32 -3.81 79.65
CA GLU A 9 -76.64 -4.71 78.70
C GLU A 9 -75.18 -4.31 78.47
N GLU A 10 -74.92 -3.01 78.34
CA GLU A 10 -73.57 -2.47 78.17
C GLU A 10 -72.76 -2.60 79.47
N TYR A 11 -73.38 -2.40 80.63
CA TYR A 11 -72.78 -2.67 81.93
C TYR A 11 -72.43 -4.16 82.09
N PHE A 12 -73.33 -5.08 81.73
CA PHE A 12 -73.05 -6.51 81.79
C PHE A 12 -71.98 -6.94 80.79
N ARG A 13 -71.97 -6.38 79.57
CA ARG A 13 -70.95 -6.66 78.56
C ARG A 13 -69.57 -6.19 79.01
N VAL A 14 -69.44 -4.95 79.46
CA VAL A 14 -68.17 -4.39 79.95
C VAL A 14 -67.69 -5.12 81.21
N ASN A 15 -68.60 -5.50 82.10
CA ASN A 15 -68.25 -6.22 83.33
C ASN A 15 -67.91 -7.69 83.06
N MET A 16 -68.58 -8.35 82.11
CA MET A 16 -68.24 -9.69 81.63
C MET A 16 -66.92 -9.67 80.86
N GLU A 17 -66.67 -8.69 79.99
CA GLU A 17 -65.39 -8.50 79.31
C GLU A 17 -64.27 -8.25 80.34
N LYS A 18 -64.49 -7.38 81.35
CA LYS A 18 -63.55 -7.21 82.48
C LYS A 18 -63.33 -8.48 83.31
N LYS A 19 -64.34 -9.35 83.45
CA LYS A 19 -64.19 -10.64 84.14
C LYS A 19 -63.63 -11.76 83.25
N LEU A 20 -63.72 -11.62 81.93
CA LEU A 20 -63.14 -12.48 80.90
C LEU A 20 -61.76 -12.00 80.44
N PHE A 21 -61.29 -10.86 80.95
CA PHE A 21 -59.88 -10.49 80.93
C PHE A 21 -59.10 -11.53 81.73
N ILE A 22 -58.76 -12.62 81.05
CA ILE A 22 -57.53 -13.35 81.31
C ILE A 22 -56.45 -12.30 81.12
N LYS A 23 -55.96 -11.74 82.24
CA LYS A 23 -54.61 -11.18 82.26
C LYS A 23 -53.75 -12.28 81.66
N VAL A 24 -53.26 -12.08 80.44
CA VAL A 24 -52.11 -12.83 79.93
C VAL A 24 -51.09 -12.65 81.05
N PRO A 25 -50.74 -13.72 81.79
CA PRO A 25 -49.74 -13.57 82.83
C PRO A 25 -48.54 -12.92 82.16
N GLU A 26 -48.01 -11.84 82.75
CA GLU A 26 -46.59 -11.56 82.54
C GLU A 26 -45.89 -12.88 82.73
N GLN A 27 -45.03 -13.23 81.78
CA GLN A 27 -44.34 -14.50 81.70
C GLN A 27 -43.57 -14.69 83.02
N GLU A 28 -44.25 -15.19 84.04
CA GLU A 28 -43.67 -15.57 85.30
C GLU A 28 -42.71 -16.68 84.91
N ASP A 29 -41.42 -16.42 85.12
CA ASP A 29 -40.39 -17.45 85.23
C ASP A 29 -40.93 -18.48 86.22
N HIS A 30 -41.71 -19.45 85.71
CA HIS A 30 -41.93 -20.70 86.41
C HIS A 30 -40.52 -21.13 86.80
N ASP A 31 -40.30 -21.37 88.09
CA ASP A 31 -39.08 -21.94 88.61
C ASP A 31 -38.92 -23.35 88.04
N LEU A 32 -38.54 -23.40 86.76
CA LEU A 32 -37.91 -24.49 86.06
C LEU A 32 -36.81 -24.94 87.01
N THR A 33 -36.85 -26.21 87.40
CA THR A 33 -35.82 -26.80 88.24
C THR A 33 -34.46 -26.48 87.63
N PRO A 34 -33.39 -26.22 88.42
CA PRO A 34 -32.08 -25.89 87.87
C PRO A 34 -31.58 -26.83 86.76
N ALA A 35 -32.03 -28.09 86.81
CA ALA A 35 -31.82 -29.09 85.76
C ALA A 35 -32.49 -28.76 84.40
N THR A 36 -33.74 -28.27 84.38
CA THR A 36 -34.44 -27.91 83.12
C THR A 36 -33.91 -26.61 82.52
N LYS A 37 -33.58 -25.59 83.33
CA LYS A 37 -32.89 -24.37 82.86
C LYS A 37 -31.53 -24.70 82.22
N LEU A 38 -30.78 -25.65 82.79
CA LEU A 38 -29.52 -26.12 82.22
C LEU A 38 -29.71 -26.86 80.88
N LEU A 39 -30.75 -27.69 80.76
CA LEU A 39 -31.08 -28.38 79.51
C LEU A 39 -31.49 -27.40 78.41
N GLU A 40 -32.27 -26.38 78.74
CA GLU A 40 -32.66 -25.33 77.80
C GLU A 40 -31.44 -24.51 77.32
N LYS A 41 -30.55 -24.10 78.24
CA LYS A 41 -29.29 -23.44 77.86
C LYS A 41 -28.37 -24.32 77.01
N ARG A 42 -28.35 -25.64 77.24
CA ARG A 42 -27.64 -26.59 76.38
C ARG A 42 -28.27 -26.68 74.99
N ARG A 43 -29.61 -26.66 74.89
CA ARG A 43 -30.32 -26.65 73.61
C ARG A 43 -30.01 -25.37 72.83
N GLU A 44 -30.13 -24.21 73.47
CA GLU A 44 -29.78 -22.92 72.87
C GLU A 44 -28.32 -22.88 72.39
N MET A 45 -27.38 -23.41 73.19
CA MET A 45 -25.97 -23.50 72.81
C MET A 45 -25.76 -24.37 71.57
N LEU A 46 -26.43 -25.54 71.49
CA LEU A 46 -26.37 -26.41 70.33
C LEU A 46 -27.02 -25.77 69.08
N GLU A 47 -28.12 -25.04 69.23
CA GLU A 47 -28.75 -24.31 68.13
C GLU A 47 -27.81 -23.22 67.57
N VAL A 48 -27.15 -22.46 68.45
CA VAL A 48 -26.15 -21.45 68.06
C VAL A 48 -24.92 -22.10 67.44
N GLU A 49 -24.42 -23.22 67.98
CA GLU A 49 -23.27 -23.94 67.44
C GLU A 49 -23.58 -24.52 66.05
N ASN A 50 -24.77 -25.10 65.85
CA ASN A 50 -25.23 -25.59 64.56
C ASN A 50 -25.38 -24.43 63.54
N GLY A 51 -25.97 -23.30 63.94
CA GLY A 51 -26.08 -22.12 63.09
C GLY A 51 -24.71 -21.55 62.70
N LEU A 52 -23.76 -21.53 63.63
CA LEU A 52 -22.39 -21.11 63.35
C LEU A 52 -21.67 -22.07 62.39
N ASN A 53 -21.85 -23.38 62.56
CA ASN A 53 -21.27 -24.37 61.66
C ASN A 53 -21.85 -24.28 60.24
N GLN A 54 -23.17 -24.09 60.12
CA GLN A 54 -23.81 -23.85 58.83
C GLN A 54 -23.25 -22.59 58.14
N GLN A 55 -23.08 -21.48 58.86
CA GLN A 55 -22.48 -20.26 58.31
C GLN A 55 -21.01 -20.46 57.90
N LYS A 56 -20.23 -21.24 58.66
CA LYS A 56 -18.85 -21.60 58.30
C LYS A 56 -18.80 -22.41 57.00
N GLU A 57 -19.69 -23.40 56.86
CA GLU A 57 -19.79 -24.22 55.64
C GLU A 57 -20.18 -23.36 54.42
N GLU A 58 -21.20 -22.51 54.55
CA GLU A 58 -21.60 -21.58 53.48
C GLU A 58 -20.48 -20.61 53.09
N PHE A 59 -19.73 -20.11 54.07
CA PHE A 59 -18.60 -19.23 53.81
C PHE A 59 -17.45 -19.97 53.13
N ALA A 60 -17.17 -21.20 53.54
CA ALA A 60 -16.17 -22.06 52.91
C ALA A 60 -16.51 -22.32 51.44
N MET A 61 -17.77 -22.68 51.14
CA MET A 61 -18.26 -22.87 49.77
C MET A 61 -18.13 -21.59 48.93
N LYS A 62 -18.47 -20.42 49.50
CA LYS A 62 -18.31 -19.12 48.82
C LYS A 62 -16.84 -18.80 48.53
N ILE A 63 -15.94 -19.05 49.49
CA ILE A 63 -14.50 -18.85 49.29
C ILE A 63 -13.99 -19.75 48.17
N GLU A 64 -14.38 -21.03 48.16
CA GLU A 64 -13.94 -21.97 47.12
C GLU A 64 -14.42 -21.53 45.73
N SER A 65 -15.69 -21.14 45.59
CA SER A 65 -16.23 -20.61 44.33
C SER A 65 -15.50 -19.36 43.85
N LEU A 66 -15.19 -18.43 44.76
CA LEU A 66 -14.41 -17.23 44.45
C LEU A 66 -12.97 -17.56 44.03
N ALA A 67 -12.35 -18.54 44.67
CA ALA A 67 -11.01 -19.02 44.32
C ALA A 67 -10.99 -19.61 42.91
N GLN A 68 -11.95 -20.48 42.58
CA GLN A 68 -12.10 -21.05 41.24
C GLN A 68 -12.32 -19.96 40.18
N ARG A 69 -13.21 -18.99 40.45
CA ARG A 69 -13.47 -17.89 39.54
C ARG A 69 -12.25 -16.99 39.34
N ARG A 70 -11.47 -16.76 40.39
CA ARG A 70 -10.20 -16.01 40.32
C ARG A 70 -9.19 -16.74 39.44
N GLU A 71 -9.07 -18.05 39.58
CA GLU A 71 -8.17 -18.85 38.74
C GLU A 71 -8.61 -18.83 37.27
N GLU A 72 -9.90 -18.98 36.99
CA GLU A 72 -10.44 -18.91 35.62
C GLU A 72 -10.17 -17.54 34.98
N LEU A 73 -10.38 -16.45 35.72
CA LEU A 73 -10.06 -15.10 35.25
C LEU A 73 -8.56 -14.95 34.95
N ALA A 74 -7.68 -15.45 35.81
CA ALA A 74 -6.23 -15.40 35.59
C ALA A 74 -5.82 -16.19 34.32
N ARG A 75 -6.45 -17.34 34.06
CA ARG A 75 -6.24 -18.12 32.83
C ARG A 75 -6.69 -17.33 31.60
N LYS A 76 -7.89 -16.73 31.63
CA LYS A 76 -8.42 -15.92 30.52
C LYS A 76 -7.54 -14.68 30.25
N GLU A 77 -7.08 -14.01 31.29
CA GLU A 77 -6.17 -12.87 31.17
C GLU A 77 -4.86 -13.28 30.49
N THR A 78 -4.29 -14.42 30.89
CA THR A 78 -3.05 -14.95 30.29
C THR A 78 -3.25 -15.28 28.81
N GLN A 79 -4.35 -15.97 28.46
CA GLN A 79 -4.69 -16.26 27.06
C GLN A 79 -4.88 -14.99 26.22
N LEU A 80 -5.53 -13.96 26.79
CA LEU A 80 -5.72 -12.69 26.11
C LEU A 80 -4.38 -12.00 25.86
N LYS A 81 -3.49 -11.95 26.86
CA LYS A 81 -2.13 -11.40 26.70
C LYS A 81 -1.35 -12.11 25.61
N GLU A 82 -1.38 -13.44 25.59
CA GLU A 82 -0.73 -14.21 24.52
C GLU A 82 -1.32 -13.91 23.14
N SER A 83 -2.65 -13.81 23.04
CA SER A 83 -3.31 -13.48 21.78
C SER A 83 -2.91 -12.08 21.28
N LEU A 84 -2.84 -11.09 22.17
CA LEU A 84 -2.40 -9.73 21.85
C LEU A 84 -0.96 -9.71 21.34
N MET A 85 -0.06 -10.45 21.97
CA MET A 85 1.33 -10.58 21.49
C MET A 85 1.40 -11.21 20.10
N LYS A 86 0.58 -12.23 19.83
CA LYS A 86 0.50 -12.87 18.50
C LYS A 86 -0.05 -11.89 17.46
N PHE A 87 -1.09 -11.12 17.79
CA PHE A 87 -1.67 -10.12 16.89
C PHE A 87 -0.69 -8.98 16.59
N ASP A 88 -0.02 -8.43 17.60
CA ASP A 88 1.00 -7.40 17.40
C ASP A 88 2.13 -7.88 16.48
N LYS A 89 2.63 -9.10 16.71
CA LYS A 89 3.62 -9.73 15.84
C LYS A 89 3.10 -9.89 14.41
N PHE A 90 1.87 -10.41 14.25
CA PHE A 90 1.25 -10.59 12.95
C PHE A 90 1.09 -9.26 12.19
N LEU A 91 0.64 -8.20 12.86
CA LEU A 91 0.50 -6.87 12.26
C LEU A 91 1.84 -6.34 11.79
N LYS A 92 2.88 -6.38 12.63
CA LYS A 92 4.24 -5.96 12.27
C LYS A 92 4.79 -6.73 11.08
N GLU A 93 4.62 -8.05 11.06
CA GLU A 93 5.07 -8.88 9.95
C GLU A 93 4.29 -8.61 8.67
N ASN A 94 2.97 -8.41 8.76
CA ASN A 94 2.13 -8.11 7.61
C ASN A 94 2.49 -6.74 7.01
N ASP A 95 2.64 -5.71 7.83
CA ASP A 95 3.07 -4.38 7.38
C ASP A 95 4.46 -4.42 6.76
N ALA A 96 5.39 -5.20 7.33
CA ALA A 96 6.71 -5.41 6.75
C ALA A 96 6.64 -6.15 5.40
N LYS A 97 5.72 -7.09 5.22
CA LYS A 97 5.49 -7.77 3.92
C LYS A 97 4.86 -6.82 2.91
N ARG A 98 3.83 -6.07 3.31
CA ARG A 98 3.16 -5.06 2.48
C ARG A 98 4.13 -3.99 2.01
N THR A 99 4.93 -3.43 2.90
CA THR A 99 5.93 -2.40 2.59
C THR A 99 6.98 -2.93 1.62
N ARG A 100 7.48 -4.16 1.83
CA ARG A 100 8.42 -4.82 0.90
C ARG A 100 7.80 -5.06 -0.47
N ALA A 101 6.56 -5.52 -0.54
CA ALA A 101 5.86 -5.74 -1.80
C ALA A 101 5.65 -4.43 -2.58
N ILE A 102 5.24 -3.36 -1.89
CA ILE A 102 5.07 -2.03 -2.50
C ILE A 102 6.41 -1.51 -3.02
N LYS A 103 7.47 -1.56 -2.20
CA LYS A 103 8.81 -1.13 -2.62
C LYS A 103 9.30 -1.89 -3.85
N LYS A 104 9.18 -3.23 -3.83
CA LYS A 104 9.57 -4.09 -4.95
C LYS A 104 8.78 -3.75 -6.22
N SER A 105 7.47 -3.56 -6.11
CA SER A 105 6.63 -3.17 -7.25
C SER A 105 7.05 -1.84 -7.86
N HIS A 106 7.38 -0.83 -7.03
CA HIS A 106 7.88 0.45 -7.53
C HIS A 106 9.25 0.33 -8.21
N GLU A 107 10.18 -0.44 -7.64
CA GLU A 107 11.51 -0.68 -8.23
C GLU A 107 11.41 -1.42 -9.57
N GLU A 108 10.57 -2.45 -9.65
CA GLU A 108 10.31 -3.20 -10.88
C GLU A 108 9.67 -2.31 -11.95
N ARG A 109 8.69 -1.47 -11.57
CA ARG A 109 8.06 -0.52 -12.49
C ARG A 109 9.08 0.48 -13.04
N LYS A 110 9.91 1.07 -12.17
CA LYS A 110 10.96 2.00 -12.60
C LYS A 110 11.96 1.33 -13.55
N THR A 111 12.37 0.11 -13.24
CA THR A 111 13.29 -0.66 -14.08
C THR A 111 12.67 -0.96 -15.45
N ARG A 112 11.39 -1.33 -15.47
CA ARG A 112 10.64 -1.55 -16.71
C ARG A 112 10.57 -0.28 -17.56
N GLU A 113 10.20 0.86 -16.97
CA GLU A 113 10.13 2.15 -17.67
C GLU A 113 11.49 2.56 -18.27
N GLN A 114 12.59 2.35 -17.54
CA GLN A 114 13.94 2.56 -18.06
C GLN A 114 14.26 1.66 -19.25
N LYS A 115 13.89 0.37 -19.18
CA LYS A 115 14.11 -0.59 -20.27
C LYS A 115 13.25 -0.29 -21.49
N GLU A 116 12.03 0.19 -21.32
CA GLU A 116 11.17 0.62 -22.44
C GLU A 116 11.80 1.79 -23.21
N VAL A 117 12.35 2.78 -22.51
CA VAL A 117 13.08 3.90 -23.15
C VAL A 117 14.33 3.40 -23.89
N GLU A 118 15.10 2.48 -23.29
CA GLU A 118 16.27 1.88 -23.91
C GLU A 118 15.90 1.11 -25.19
N ILE A 119 14.82 0.32 -25.15
CA ILE A 119 14.29 -0.41 -26.32
C ILE A 119 13.92 0.57 -27.45
N LEU A 120 13.25 1.68 -27.15
CA LEU A 120 12.88 2.67 -28.16
C LEU A 120 14.12 3.31 -28.81
N SER A 121 15.12 3.68 -28.01
CA SER A 121 16.40 4.23 -28.49
C SER A 121 17.14 3.22 -29.38
N LEU A 122 17.23 1.96 -28.96
CA LEU A 122 17.88 0.92 -29.74
C LEU A 122 17.15 0.65 -31.07
N ARG A 123 15.81 0.66 -31.08
CA ARG A 123 15.03 0.50 -32.32
C ARG A 123 15.26 1.64 -33.29
N ASP A 124 15.30 2.88 -32.82
CA ASP A 124 15.62 4.05 -33.65
C ASP A 124 17.03 3.94 -34.26
N ASN A 125 18.02 3.58 -33.44
CA ASN A 125 19.39 3.36 -33.91
C ASN A 125 19.49 2.22 -34.94
N MET A 126 18.77 1.12 -34.74
CA MET A 126 18.68 0.04 -35.73
C MET A 126 18.08 0.54 -37.05
N GLY A 127 17.00 1.33 -37.01
CA GLY A 127 16.40 1.91 -38.20
C GLY A 127 17.35 2.82 -38.98
N LYS A 128 18.10 3.68 -38.28
CA LYS A 128 19.13 4.55 -38.89
C LYS A 128 20.26 3.74 -39.53
N LEU A 129 20.76 2.72 -38.83
CA LEU A 129 21.83 1.86 -39.35
C LEU A 129 21.36 1.05 -40.56
N SER A 130 20.13 0.53 -40.54
CA SER A 130 19.55 -0.17 -41.69
C SER A 130 19.46 0.75 -42.91
N SER A 131 18.93 1.97 -42.72
CA SER A 131 18.82 2.95 -43.81
C SER A 131 20.18 3.33 -44.38
N LYS A 132 21.21 3.47 -43.52
CA LYS A 132 22.59 3.72 -43.94
C LYS A 132 23.15 2.54 -44.74
N LYS A 133 22.92 1.31 -44.29
CA LYS A 133 23.32 0.09 -45.00
C LYS A 133 22.68 0.05 -46.39
N ASP A 134 21.38 0.29 -46.49
CA ASP A 134 20.66 0.23 -47.76
C ASP A 134 21.15 1.29 -48.75
N ARG A 135 21.45 2.51 -48.26
CA ARG A 135 22.08 3.56 -49.08
C ARG A 135 23.47 3.14 -49.57
N GLN A 136 24.28 2.55 -48.71
CA GLN A 136 25.61 2.08 -49.08
C GLN A 136 25.56 0.95 -50.11
N LEU A 137 24.63 0.00 -49.96
CA LEU A 137 24.41 -1.07 -50.94
C LEU A 137 24.04 -0.50 -52.30
N LYS A 138 23.09 0.44 -52.37
CA LYS A 138 22.73 1.12 -53.62
C LYS A 138 23.93 1.82 -54.27
N ASN A 139 24.75 2.51 -53.48
CA ASN A 139 25.96 3.16 -54.00
C ASN A 139 26.97 2.15 -54.55
N VAL A 140 27.12 0.99 -53.90
CA VAL A 140 27.97 -0.10 -54.39
C VAL A 140 27.44 -0.64 -55.71
N ASP A 141 26.14 -0.90 -55.81
CA ASP A 141 25.51 -1.41 -57.03
C ASP A 141 25.68 -0.44 -58.20
N THR A 142 25.48 0.87 -57.96
CA THR A 142 25.70 1.90 -58.99
C THR A 142 27.17 1.98 -59.41
N ASN A 143 28.09 1.93 -58.44
CA ASN A 143 29.52 1.99 -58.74
C ASN A 143 29.99 0.75 -59.51
N LEU A 144 29.42 -0.42 -59.20
CA LEU A 144 29.73 -1.65 -59.92
C LEU A 144 29.26 -1.59 -61.38
N ALA A 145 28.11 -0.96 -61.64
CA ALA A 145 27.65 -0.73 -63.02
C ALA A 145 28.61 0.19 -63.79
N TYR A 146 29.08 1.28 -63.18
CA TYR A 146 30.07 2.17 -63.80
C TYR A 146 31.43 1.49 -63.99
N GLN A 147 31.88 0.70 -63.02
CA GLN A 147 33.10 -0.08 -63.14
C GLN A 147 33.04 -1.02 -64.35
N ARG A 148 31.97 -1.81 -64.48
CA ARG A 148 31.77 -2.72 -65.62
C ARG A 148 31.76 -1.99 -66.95
N TYR A 149 31.15 -0.80 -66.99
CA TYR A 149 31.16 0.02 -68.20
C TYR A 149 32.58 0.48 -68.56
N LEU A 150 33.34 1.00 -67.60
CA LEU A 150 34.71 1.47 -67.84
C LEU A 150 35.67 0.33 -68.21
N GLU A 151 35.50 -0.84 -67.60
CA GLU A 151 36.20 -2.06 -67.98
C GLU A 151 35.91 -2.43 -69.45
N SER A 152 34.64 -2.37 -69.87
CA SER A 152 34.27 -2.60 -71.27
C SER A 152 34.85 -1.54 -72.22
N VAL A 153 34.94 -0.27 -71.81
CA VAL A 153 35.62 0.77 -72.61
C VAL A 153 37.10 0.44 -72.78
N LEU A 154 37.76 -0.01 -71.71
CA LEU A 154 39.18 -0.37 -71.73
C LEU A 154 39.46 -1.56 -72.65
N GLU A 155 38.54 -2.53 -72.75
CA GLU A 155 38.63 -3.62 -73.74
C GLU A 155 38.60 -3.13 -75.20
N ASN A 156 38.02 -1.95 -75.45
CA ASN A 156 37.87 -1.39 -76.81
C ASN A 156 38.88 -0.28 -77.14
N VAL A 157 39.67 0.20 -76.17
CA VAL A 157 40.56 1.35 -76.33
C VAL A 157 41.95 1.01 -75.77
N GLU A 158 42.94 0.89 -76.65
CA GLU A 158 44.32 0.52 -76.29
C GLU A 158 45.14 1.67 -75.66
N GLU A 159 44.62 2.91 -75.67
CA GLU A 159 45.34 4.10 -75.17
C GLU A 159 45.51 4.13 -73.65
N PHE A 160 44.71 3.34 -72.90
CA PHE A 160 44.71 3.32 -71.44
C PHE A 160 45.03 1.92 -70.90
N GLY A 161 45.85 1.84 -69.84
CA GLY A 161 46.27 0.56 -69.24
C GLY A 161 45.33 0.09 -68.12
N GLU A 162 44.82 1.02 -67.32
CA GLU A 162 43.89 0.75 -66.22
C GLU A 162 42.69 1.72 -66.25
N VAL A 163 41.56 1.32 -65.65
CA VAL A 163 40.38 2.19 -65.48
C VAL A 163 40.75 3.51 -64.78
N LYS A 164 41.73 3.48 -63.87
CA LYS A 164 42.22 4.66 -63.17
C LYS A 164 42.87 5.68 -64.10
N ASP A 165 43.48 5.24 -65.20
CA ASP A 165 44.11 6.13 -66.18
C ASP A 165 43.06 6.94 -66.94
N ILE A 166 41.95 6.29 -67.31
CA ILE A 166 40.79 6.93 -67.94
C ILE A 166 40.22 8.01 -67.01
N ILE A 167 40.03 7.67 -65.73
CA ILE A 167 39.53 8.61 -64.71
C ILE A 167 40.50 9.79 -64.55
N GLY A 168 41.81 9.54 -64.41
CA GLY A 168 42.80 10.60 -64.25
C GLY A 168 42.88 11.54 -65.45
N ARG A 169 42.74 11.01 -66.67
CA ARG A 169 42.65 11.82 -67.89
C ARG A 169 41.39 12.68 -67.91
N PHE A 170 40.25 12.09 -67.58
CA PHE A 170 38.99 12.83 -67.45
C PHE A 170 39.10 13.95 -66.43
N ASP A 171 39.62 13.68 -65.24
CA ASP A 171 39.78 14.68 -64.17
C ASP A 171 40.64 15.87 -64.63
N THR A 172 41.75 15.58 -65.32
CA THR A 172 42.63 16.62 -65.88
C THR A 172 41.91 17.47 -66.93
N LEU A 173 41.18 16.83 -67.85
CA LEU A 173 40.42 17.53 -68.89
C LEU A 173 39.26 18.35 -68.31
N ALA A 174 38.55 17.79 -67.32
CA ALA A 174 37.44 18.45 -66.65
C ALA A 174 37.93 19.69 -65.88
N ALA A 175 39.04 19.57 -65.14
CA ALA A 175 39.67 20.70 -64.45
C ALA A 175 40.12 21.78 -65.43
N THR A 176 40.82 21.40 -66.51
CA THR A 176 41.26 22.35 -67.55
C THR A 176 40.08 23.04 -68.21
N ASN A 177 39.00 22.31 -68.51
CA ASN A 177 37.80 22.87 -69.11
C ASN A 177 37.09 23.85 -68.17
N ALA A 178 37.01 23.54 -66.87
CA ALA A 178 36.45 24.45 -65.87
C ALA A 178 37.24 25.77 -65.82
N GLU A 179 38.58 25.70 -65.77
CA GLU A 179 39.43 26.90 -65.80
C GLU A 179 39.25 27.72 -67.07
N LEU A 180 39.14 27.07 -68.23
CA LEU A 180 38.94 27.75 -69.50
C LEU A 180 37.57 28.45 -69.55
N LEU A 181 36.52 27.81 -69.03
CA LEU A 181 35.18 28.40 -68.95
C LEU A 181 35.17 29.61 -68.03
N ASP A 182 35.84 29.54 -66.88
CA ASP A 182 35.93 30.67 -65.96
C ASP A 182 36.72 31.83 -66.58
N ARG A 183 37.87 31.56 -67.22
CA ARG A 183 38.62 32.59 -67.95
C ARG A 183 37.82 33.20 -69.10
N ALA A 184 37.03 32.40 -69.81
CA ALA A 184 36.18 32.90 -70.90
C ALA A 184 35.09 33.85 -70.36
N ARG A 185 34.47 33.50 -69.22
CA ARG A 185 33.50 34.37 -68.53
C ARG A 185 34.14 35.67 -68.08
N GLU A 186 35.30 35.61 -67.43
CA GLU A 186 36.03 36.81 -66.99
C GLU A 186 36.41 37.72 -68.16
N ALA A 187 36.87 37.15 -69.28
CA ALA A 187 37.20 37.91 -70.49
C ALA A 187 35.94 38.57 -71.11
N GLN A 188 34.81 37.86 -71.12
CA GLN A 188 33.54 38.39 -71.60
C GLN A 188 33.05 39.55 -70.71
N ASP A 189 33.09 39.38 -69.39
CA ASP A 189 32.70 40.43 -68.42
C ASP A 189 33.59 41.67 -68.55
N LYS A 190 34.90 41.48 -68.78
CA LYS A 190 35.83 42.58 -69.03
C LYS A 190 35.49 43.31 -70.33
N THR A 191 35.23 42.57 -71.41
CA THR A 191 34.88 43.15 -72.71
C THR A 191 33.57 43.94 -72.63
N GLU A 192 32.58 43.43 -71.88
CA GLU A 192 31.32 44.14 -71.68
C GLU A 192 31.49 45.41 -70.83
N LYS A 193 32.33 45.37 -69.78
CA LYS A 193 32.69 46.57 -69.01
C LYS A 193 33.39 47.62 -69.87
N ASP A 194 34.35 47.20 -70.69
CA ASP A 194 35.07 48.10 -71.60
C ASP A 194 34.12 48.71 -72.64
N ARG A 195 33.17 47.92 -73.18
CA ARG A 195 32.12 48.39 -74.10
C ARG A 195 31.19 49.41 -73.45
N MET A 196 30.74 49.15 -72.22
CA MET A 196 29.89 50.07 -71.44
C MET A 196 30.62 51.37 -71.12
N ALA A 197 31.90 51.28 -70.74
CA ALA A 197 32.74 52.45 -70.49
C ALA A 197 32.94 53.29 -71.77
N PHE A 198 33.14 52.64 -72.92
CA PHE A 198 33.25 53.32 -74.21
C PHE A 198 31.95 54.05 -74.57
N LEU A 199 30.79 53.37 -74.51
CA LEU A 199 29.48 53.97 -74.77
C LEU A 199 29.23 55.21 -73.89
N HIS A 200 29.50 55.08 -72.59
CA HIS A 200 29.38 56.20 -71.66
C HIS A 200 30.30 57.37 -72.04
N SER A 201 31.53 57.10 -72.50
CA SER A 201 32.47 58.15 -72.92
C SER A 201 32.08 58.85 -74.22
N THR A 202 31.33 58.19 -75.10
CA THR A 202 30.85 58.76 -76.37
C THR A 202 29.52 59.51 -76.24
N GLU A 203 28.70 59.21 -75.22
CA GLU A 203 27.46 59.94 -74.93
C GLU A 203 27.69 61.26 -74.18
N VAL A 204 28.85 61.42 -73.53
CA VAL A 204 29.22 62.60 -72.73
C VAL A 204 30.00 63.65 -73.56
N ARG A 205 30.15 63.45 -74.87
CA ARG A 205 30.87 64.34 -75.79
C ARG A 205 29.92 65.08 -76.73
#